data_AF-A0A846M5S5-F1
#
_entry.id   AF-A0A846M5S5-F1
#
_cell.length_a   1.000
_cell.length_b   1.000
_cell.length_c   1.000
_cell.angle_alpha   90.00
_cell.angle_beta   90.00
_cell.angle_gamma   90.00
#
_symmetry.space_group_name_H-M   'P 1'
#
loop_
_entity.id
_entity.type
_entity.pdbx_description
1 polymer ?
#
loop_
_entity_poly.entity_id
_entity_poly.type
_entity_poly.pdbx_seq_one_letter_code
_entity_poly.pdbx_strand_id
1 'polypeptide(L)'
;MPRPVDFTVTVLLSIASLALPASARSQVRPPLPSVVLDQMSDLDARCNAAGGKPGSGRYIIAQDFTGDGLLDYLLSEGDYDCTGRQGLFRENGQARVDIFVTDRTNAARRVYSDTLIGYRVLTGRPTRVQIARKGVLCGAGTPPQGQCAAQLAWNGTSFGEAASVTRPGGSGAAASVALPQPSPRAISEAGFLANCRANLISRDASAARWADQECRTNWQKVVASGPAADMFLAVLPAGGGKPSLSETKQRAAGVRWGAQSTPPALATGKLGKLDIAIQGRGTPDTVSANWTMVGAEIPYDIPEALSARGVSIMEVSCEKVGAGAGTRTYAGISPGQVPFALIVDQQTAPLGHMQSYYTATISLAAGHPDRGSTAGCNF
;
A
#
# COMPACT_ATOMS: atom_id res chain seq x y z
N MET A 1 -0.96 38.51 -86.70
CA MET A 1 -1.79 37.70 -85.79
C MET A 1 -1.15 36.33 -85.68
N PRO A 2 -0.36 36.08 -84.62
CA PRO A 2 -0.83 35.24 -83.51
C PRO A 2 -0.41 35.79 -82.13
N ARG A 3 -1.08 35.28 -81.09
CA ARG A 3 -1.01 35.68 -79.67
C ARG A 3 0.31 35.25 -78.99
N PRO A 4 0.91 36.05 -78.11
CA PRO A 4 1.82 35.54 -77.07
C PRO A 4 1.01 35.01 -75.88
N VAL A 5 1.49 33.91 -75.31
CA VAL A 5 0.92 33.17 -74.19
C VAL A 5 1.48 33.75 -72.89
N ASP A 6 0.59 34.24 -72.02
CA ASP A 6 0.96 34.69 -70.68
C ASP A 6 1.18 33.48 -69.75
N PHE A 7 2.42 33.31 -69.30
CA PHE A 7 2.77 32.39 -68.22
C PHE A 7 2.58 33.10 -66.87
N THR A 8 1.49 32.79 -66.18
CA THR A 8 1.25 33.22 -64.79
C THR A 8 2.02 32.30 -63.84
N VAL A 9 3.06 32.84 -63.18
CA VAL A 9 3.79 32.15 -62.11
C VAL A 9 3.03 32.35 -60.79
N THR A 10 2.38 31.31 -60.30
CA THR A 10 1.75 31.30 -58.97
C THR A 10 2.78 30.94 -57.90
N VAL A 11 3.12 31.91 -57.05
CA VAL A 11 3.95 31.70 -55.85
C VAL A 11 3.07 31.08 -54.74
N LEU A 12 3.31 29.81 -54.42
CA LEU A 12 2.71 29.13 -53.27
C LEU A 12 3.44 29.54 -51.97
N LEU A 13 2.77 30.32 -51.13
CA LEU A 13 3.19 30.61 -49.75
C LEU A 13 2.92 29.37 -48.87
N SER A 14 3.99 28.69 -48.45
CA SER A 14 3.92 27.63 -47.44
C SER A 14 3.80 28.23 -46.05
N ILE A 15 2.62 28.11 -45.43
CA ILE A 15 2.38 28.49 -44.03
C ILE A 15 2.92 27.36 -43.13
N ALA A 16 4.02 27.61 -42.45
CA ALA A 16 4.53 26.73 -41.39
C ALA A 16 3.61 26.83 -40.16
N SER A 17 2.84 25.78 -39.89
CA SER A 17 2.03 25.65 -38.68
C SER A 17 2.93 25.42 -37.47
N LEU A 18 3.13 26.46 -36.64
CA LEU A 18 3.68 26.32 -35.29
C LEU A 18 2.65 25.62 -34.40
N ALA A 19 2.89 24.34 -34.09
CA ALA A 19 2.20 23.65 -33.01
C ALA A 19 2.64 24.26 -31.67
N LEU A 20 1.76 25.06 -31.06
CA LEU A 20 1.90 25.51 -29.68
C LEU A 20 1.69 24.32 -28.72
N PRO A 21 2.50 24.17 -27.65
CA PRO A 21 2.23 23.19 -26.62
C PRO A 21 0.98 23.61 -25.83
N ALA A 22 0.07 22.66 -25.62
CA ALA A 22 -1.14 22.87 -24.82
C ALA A 22 -0.77 23.28 -23.40
N SER A 23 -1.14 24.48 -23.00
CA SER A 23 -1.06 24.92 -21.61
C SER A 23 -1.99 24.08 -20.75
N ALA A 24 -1.44 23.38 -19.75
CA ALA A 24 -2.20 22.77 -18.68
C ALA A 24 -2.96 23.88 -17.94
N ARG A 25 -4.29 23.94 -18.08
CA ARG A 25 -5.13 24.78 -17.23
C ARG A 25 -5.10 24.20 -15.82
N SER A 26 -4.56 24.95 -14.86
CA SER A 26 -4.80 24.70 -13.44
C SER A 26 -6.30 24.76 -13.18
N GLN A 27 -6.93 23.61 -12.96
CA GLN A 27 -8.31 23.56 -12.49
C GLN A 27 -8.35 24.10 -11.06
N VAL A 28 -9.02 25.24 -10.88
CA VAL A 28 -9.39 25.77 -9.56
C VAL A 28 -10.27 24.72 -8.88
N ARG A 29 -9.86 24.22 -7.71
CA ARG A 29 -10.67 23.27 -6.94
C ARG A 29 -12.01 23.95 -6.56
N PRO A 30 -13.17 23.29 -6.75
CA PRO A 30 -14.44 23.85 -6.31
C PRO A 30 -14.43 24.07 -4.78
N PRO A 31 -15.15 25.10 -4.29
CA PRO A 31 -15.26 25.37 -2.85
C PRO A 31 -15.96 24.21 -2.14
N LEU A 32 -15.67 24.02 -0.83
CA LEU A 32 -16.34 23.00 -0.03
C LEU A 32 -17.86 23.23 -0.01
N PRO A 33 -18.69 22.17 -0.14
CA PRO A 33 -20.14 22.27 -0.01
C PRO A 33 -20.55 22.80 1.37
N SER A 34 -21.64 23.59 1.42
CA SER A 34 -22.10 24.25 2.66
C SER A 34 -22.36 23.27 3.81
N VAL A 35 -22.97 22.12 3.54
CA VAL A 35 -23.24 21.11 4.56
C VAL A 35 -21.96 20.55 5.21
N VAL A 36 -20.85 20.51 4.45
CA VAL A 36 -19.56 20.07 4.97
C VAL A 36 -18.96 21.18 5.84
N LEU A 37 -19.05 22.44 5.40
CA LEU A 37 -18.62 23.63 6.16
C LEU A 37 -19.40 23.81 7.48
N ASP A 38 -20.70 23.55 7.47
CA ASP A 38 -21.55 23.60 8.66
C ASP A 38 -21.11 22.55 9.68
N GLN A 39 -20.82 21.32 9.23
CA GLN A 39 -20.34 20.25 10.10
C GLN A 39 -18.94 20.54 10.68
N MET A 40 -18.08 21.22 9.92
CA MET A 40 -16.78 21.71 10.44
C MET A 40 -16.98 22.77 11.51
N SER A 41 -17.87 23.74 11.24
CA SER A 41 -18.15 24.84 12.16
C SER A 41 -18.77 24.34 13.48
N ASP A 42 -19.59 23.29 13.43
CA ASP A 42 -20.11 22.59 14.62
C ASP A 42 -18.99 21.98 15.47
N LEU A 43 -18.00 21.34 14.84
CA LEU A 43 -16.85 20.78 15.56
C LEU A 43 -16.00 21.87 16.22
N ASP A 44 -15.77 22.98 15.52
CA ASP A 44 -15.08 24.15 16.07
C ASP A 44 -15.81 24.71 17.28
N ALA A 45 -17.14 24.88 17.18
CA ALA A 45 -17.97 25.36 18.28
C ALA A 45 -17.92 24.43 19.50
N ARG A 46 -18.03 23.11 19.29
CA ARG A 46 -17.95 22.08 20.36
C ARG A 46 -16.56 22.04 21.00
N CYS A 47 -15.50 22.19 20.20
CA CYS A 47 -14.13 22.28 20.70
C CYS A 47 -13.92 23.52 21.59
N ASN A 48 -14.36 24.69 21.12
CA ASN A 48 -14.29 25.94 21.88
C ASN A 48 -15.13 25.88 23.16
N ALA A 49 -16.34 25.32 23.11
CA ALA A 49 -17.21 25.16 24.28
C ALA A 49 -16.60 24.25 25.34
N ALA A 50 -15.82 23.24 24.92
CA ALA A 50 -15.04 22.42 25.83
C ALA A 50 -13.81 23.16 26.39
N GLY A 51 -13.50 24.39 25.95
CA GLY A 51 -12.30 25.12 26.35
C GLY A 51 -11.03 24.68 25.63
N GLY A 52 -11.17 23.94 24.52
CA GLY A 52 -10.07 23.66 23.59
C GLY A 52 -9.94 24.74 22.52
N LYS A 53 -8.96 24.57 21.64
CA LYS A 53 -8.75 25.42 20.46
C LYS A 53 -8.85 24.56 19.19
N PRO A 54 -9.67 24.94 18.21
CA PRO A 54 -9.72 24.29 16.91
C PRO A 54 -8.32 24.22 16.27
N GLY A 55 -7.90 23.01 15.94
CA GLY A 55 -6.61 22.72 15.30
C GLY A 55 -6.75 22.56 13.78
N SER A 56 -5.63 22.61 13.08
CA SER A 56 -5.55 22.35 11.64
C SER A 56 -5.39 20.85 11.35
N GLY A 57 -6.48 20.09 11.49
CA GLY A 57 -6.50 18.64 11.25
C GLY A 57 -6.89 18.25 9.82
N ARG A 58 -6.38 17.12 9.32
CA ARG A 58 -6.84 16.47 8.07
C ARG A 58 -8.01 15.52 8.35
N TYR A 59 -9.05 16.05 8.99
CA TYR A 59 -10.26 15.31 9.38
C TYR A 59 -11.31 15.26 8.27
N ILE A 60 -11.00 15.84 7.10
CA ILE A 60 -11.81 15.82 5.89
C ILE A 60 -10.99 15.27 4.73
N ILE A 61 -11.56 14.33 4.00
CA ILE A 61 -10.96 13.70 2.83
C ILE A 61 -11.89 13.93 1.64
N ALA A 62 -11.38 14.62 0.62
CA ALA A 62 -12.08 14.84 -0.64
C ALA A 62 -11.61 13.83 -1.69
N GLN A 63 -12.50 12.94 -2.13
CA GLN A 63 -12.23 11.90 -3.13
C GLN A 63 -13.51 11.55 -3.89
N ASP A 64 -13.41 10.95 -5.06
CA ASP A 64 -14.56 10.39 -5.77
C ASP A 64 -14.93 9.02 -5.15
N PHE A 65 -15.88 9.00 -4.21
CA PHE A 65 -16.33 7.78 -3.51
C PHE A 65 -17.48 7.08 -4.25
N THR A 66 -18.22 7.81 -5.11
CA THR A 66 -19.34 7.26 -5.89
C THR A 66 -18.96 6.77 -7.28
N GLY A 67 -17.88 7.29 -7.85
CA GLY A 67 -17.32 6.93 -9.15
C GLY A 67 -17.86 7.78 -10.30
N ASP A 68 -18.50 8.90 -9.99
CA ASP A 68 -19.13 9.80 -10.96
C ASP A 68 -18.20 10.93 -11.44
N GLY A 69 -16.95 10.94 -10.95
CA GLY A 69 -15.95 11.94 -11.28
C GLY A 69 -16.09 13.26 -10.52
N LEU A 70 -17.04 13.37 -9.57
CA LEU A 70 -17.17 14.50 -8.66
C LEU A 70 -16.41 14.24 -7.35
N LEU A 71 -16.11 15.31 -6.62
CA LEU A 71 -15.51 15.18 -5.29
C LEU A 71 -16.60 14.94 -4.24
N ASP A 72 -16.50 13.80 -3.57
CA ASP A 72 -17.25 13.48 -2.36
C ASP A 72 -16.37 13.72 -1.13
N TYR A 73 -16.97 13.81 0.05
CA TYR A 73 -16.27 14.21 1.28
C TYR A 73 -16.50 13.21 2.40
N LEU A 74 -15.43 12.67 2.97
CA LEU A 74 -15.47 11.91 4.21
C LEU A 74 -14.98 12.82 5.34
N LEU A 75 -15.75 12.94 6.41
CA LEU A 75 -15.42 13.72 7.60
C LEU A 75 -15.36 12.80 8.83
N SER A 76 -14.25 12.85 9.57
CA SER A 76 -14.00 12.03 10.76
C SER A 76 -13.86 12.90 11.99
N GLU A 77 -14.79 12.83 12.93
CA GLU A 77 -14.64 13.56 14.21
C GLU A 77 -13.46 13.04 15.03
N GLY A 78 -13.12 11.75 14.88
CA GLY A 78 -12.03 11.13 15.62
C GLY A 78 -10.65 11.64 15.21
N ASP A 79 -10.54 12.21 14.02
CA ASP A 79 -9.29 12.80 13.51
C ASP A 79 -9.31 14.33 13.62
N TYR A 80 -10.40 14.91 14.15
CA TYR A 80 -10.49 16.33 14.42
C TYR A 80 -9.57 16.67 15.61
N ASP A 81 -8.67 17.63 15.38
CA ASP A 81 -7.74 18.10 16.40
C ASP A 81 -8.36 19.25 17.21
N CYS A 82 -8.70 18.97 18.46
CA CYS A 82 -9.06 19.99 19.44
C CYS A 82 -7.91 20.16 20.43
N THR A 83 -7.02 21.12 20.15
CA THR A 83 -5.84 21.38 20.98
C THR A 83 -6.25 21.76 22.40
N GLY A 84 -5.63 21.13 23.40
CA GLY A 84 -5.99 21.30 24.82
C GLY A 84 -7.14 20.41 25.29
N ARG A 85 -7.81 19.68 24.38
CA ARG A 85 -8.83 18.67 24.67
C ARG A 85 -8.65 17.46 23.74
N GLN A 86 -7.48 16.82 23.81
CA GLN A 86 -7.17 15.67 22.95
C GLN A 86 -8.21 14.55 23.14
N GLY A 87 -8.68 14.00 22.02
CA GLY A 87 -9.68 12.93 22.04
C GLY A 87 -11.09 13.36 22.47
N LEU A 88 -11.39 14.67 22.50
CA LEU A 88 -12.74 15.19 22.83
C LEU A 88 -13.87 14.49 22.07
N PHE A 89 -13.62 14.15 20.81
CA PHE A 89 -14.59 13.49 19.93
C PHE A 89 -14.42 11.97 19.84
N ARG A 90 -13.54 11.39 20.68
CA ARG A 90 -13.31 9.94 20.78
C ARG A 90 -13.88 9.39 22.08
N GLU A 91 -15.16 9.08 22.09
CA GLU A 91 -15.79 8.43 23.23
C GLU A 91 -15.45 6.93 23.24
N ASN A 92 -14.80 6.47 24.31
CA ASN A 92 -14.33 5.09 24.44
C ASN A 92 -13.48 4.64 23.22
N GLY A 93 -12.71 5.55 22.61
CA GLY A 93 -11.91 5.23 21.42
C GLY A 93 -12.72 5.05 20.12
N GLN A 94 -14.00 5.45 20.12
CA GLN A 94 -14.86 5.48 18.93
C GLN A 94 -15.19 6.93 18.58
N ALA A 95 -15.36 7.20 17.29
CA ALA A 95 -15.77 8.52 16.82
C ALA A 95 -16.70 8.43 15.62
N ARG A 96 -17.47 9.49 15.38
CA ARG A 96 -18.35 9.56 14.22
C ARG A 96 -17.56 9.78 12.94
N VAL A 97 -17.96 9.10 11.88
CA VAL A 97 -17.50 9.30 10.51
C VAL A 97 -18.70 9.48 9.58
N ASP A 98 -18.69 10.57 8.83
CA ASP A 98 -19.72 10.94 7.87
C ASP A 98 -19.17 10.88 6.43
N ILE A 99 -20.00 10.48 5.46
CA ILE A 99 -19.69 10.63 4.02
C ILE A 99 -20.78 11.48 3.37
N PHE A 100 -20.34 12.50 2.63
CA PHE A 100 -21.16 13.41 1.85
C PHE A 100 -20.91 13.20 0.37
N VAL A 101 -21.98 13.06 -0.40
CA VAL A 101 -21.93 12.92 -1.86
C VAL A 101 -22.37 14.21 -2.51
N THR A 102 -21.58 14.67 -3.47
CA THR A 102 -21.76 15.97 -4.14
C THR A 102 -22.41 15.79 -5.50
N ASP A 103 -23.21 16.76 -5.94
CA ASP A 103 -23.76 16.81 -7.29
C ASP A 103 -23.05 17.84 -8.18
N ARG A 104 -23.47 17.93 -9.44
CA ARG A 104 -22.85 18.84 -10.42
C ARG A 104 -23.03 20.33 -10.09
N THR A 105 -23.95 20.67 -9.18
CA THR A 105 -24.16 22.05 -8.70
C THR A 105 -23.30 22.39 -7.48
N ASN A 106 -22.45 21.46 -7.04
CA ASN A 106 -21.68 21.53 -5.79
C ASN A 106 -22.54 21.48 -4.52
N ALA A 107 -23.81 21.06 -4.64
CA ALA A 107 -24.61 20.72 -3.48
C ALA A 107 -24.21 19.32 -3.01
N ALA A 108 -24.10 19.11 -1.70
CA ALA A 108 -23.78 17.82 -1.12
C ALA A 108 -24.83 17.39 -0.10
N ARG A 109 -24.98 16.08 0.06
CA ARG A 109 -25.85 15.48 1.07
C ARG A 109 -25.09 14.41 1.85
N ARG A 110 -25.31 14.32 3.16
CA ARG A 110 -24.79 13.21 3.97
C ARG A 110 -25.53 11.93 3.61
N VAL A 111 -24.78 10.93 3.16
CA VAL A 111 -25.32 9.63 2.72
C VAL A 111 -24.88 8.47 3.61
N TYR A 112 -23.95 8.72 4.52
CA TYR A 112 -23.45 7.78 5.50
C TYR A 112 -23.08 8.52 6.79
N SER A 113 -23.37 7.91 7.93
CA SER A 113 -22.98 8.40 9.26
C SER A 113 -22.94 7.22 10.21
N ASP A 114 -21.79 6.98 10.86
CA ASP A 114 -21.65 5.87 11.80
C ASP A 114 -20.57 6.13 12.85
N THR A 115 -20.60 5.40 13.95
CA THR A 115 -19.60 5.43 15.02
C THR A 115 -18.59 4.30 14.82
N LEU A 116 -17.33 4.68 14.59
CA LEU A 116 -16.28 3.75 14.20
C LEU A 116 -15.11 3.78 15.18
N ILE A 117 -14.41 2.66 15.34
CA ILE A 117 -13.08 2.63 15.97
C ILE A 117 -11.99 3.05 14.98
N GLY A 118 -12.29 2.99 13.68
CA GLY A 118 -11.40 3.46 12.63
C GLY A 118 -12.00 3.29 11.24
N TYR A 119 -11.38 3.92 10.27
CA TYR A 119 -11.68 3.76 8.86
C TYR A 119 -10.37 3.82 8.05
N ARG A 120 -10.41 3.34 6.81
CA ARG A 120 -9.35 3.51 5.83
C ARG A 120 -9.95 3.88 4.49
N VAL A 121 -9.38 4.90 3.86
CA VAL A 121 -9.66 5.24 2.47
C VAL A 121 -8.68 4.46 1.60
N LEU A 122 -9.23 3.64 0.72
CA LEU A 122 -8.47 2.77 -0.17
C LEU A 122 -8.45 3.35 -1.57
N THR A 123 -7.30 3.25 -2.21
CA THR A 123 -7.14 3.56 -3.61
C THR A 123 -8.07 2.68 -4.47
N GLY A 124 -8.66 3.30 -5.49
CA GLY A 124 -9.65 2.69 -6.37
C GLY A 124 -10.38 3.76 -7.18
N ARG A 125 -11.13 3.30 -8.19
CA ARG A 125 -12.11 4.13 -8.91
C ARG A 125 -13.44 3.35 -8.97
N PRO A 126 -14.45 3.71 -8.16
CA PRO A 126 -14.41 4.74 -7.13
C PRO A 126 -13.42 4.45 -6.01
N THR A 127 -13.02 5.51 -5.31
CA THR A 127 -12.29 5.42 -4.04
C THR A 127 -13.13 4.62 -3.05
N ARG A 128 -12.53 3.65 -2.36
CA ARG A 128 -13.26 2.77 -1.43
C ARG A 128 -13.03 3.20 0.00
N VAL A 129 -13.99 2.90 0.87
CA VAL A 129 -13.87 3.13 2.31
C VAL A 129 -14.08 1.81 3.03
N GLN A 130 -13.15 1.46 3.92
CA GLN A 130 -13.40 0.40 4.90
C GLN A 130 -13.50 1.00 6.28
N ILE A 131 -14.34 0.38 7.09
CA ILE A 131 -14.70 0.83 8.41
C ILE A 131 -14.48 -0.30 9.40
N ALA A 132 -14.20 0.06 10.64
CA ALA A 132 -14.09 -0.87 11.74
C ALA A 132 -14.96 -0.38 12.90
N ARG A 133 -15.65 -1.32 13.54
CA ARG A 133 -16.53 -1.06 14.69
C ARG A 133 -16.17 -2.01 15.84
N LYS A 134 -16.72 -1.73 17.02
CA LYS A 134 -16.60 -2.62 18.17
C LYS A 134 -17.91 -2.80 18.93
N GLY A 135 -17.97 -3.88 19.70
CA GLY A 135 -19.07 -4.20 20.59
C GLY A 135 -20.38 -4.34 19.83
N VAL A 136 -21.44 -3.72 20.36
CA VAL A 136 -22.81 -3.84 19.84
C VAL A 136 -22.97 -3.36 18.39
N LEU A 137 -22.07 -2.50 17.92
CA LEU A 137 -22.08 -1.98 16.55
C LEU A 137 -21.69 -3.04 15.51
N CYS A 138 -21.19 -4.21 15.95
CA CYS A 138 -20.92 -5.35 15.09
C CYS A 138 -22.12 -6.30 14.91
N GLY A 139 -23.26 -5.99 15.53
CA GLY A 139 -24.47 -6.80 15.49
C GLY A 139 -24.72 -7.58 16.78
N ALA A 140 -25.96 -8.08 16.90
CA ALA A 140 -26.45 -8.76 18.09
C ALA A 140 -25.58 -9.99 18.45
N GLY A 141 -25.24 -10.12 19.73
CA GLY A 141 -24.42 -11.23 20.24
C GLY A 141 -22.90 -10.98 20.23
N THR A 142 -22.43 -9.84 19.72
CA THR A 142 -21.00 -9.50 19.76
C THR A 142 -20.59 -9.04 21.17
N PRO A 143 -19.54 -9.62 21.79
CA PRO A 143 -19.05 -9.18 23.10
C PRO A 143 -18.50 -7.73 23.04
N PRO A 144 -18.45 -6.99 24.17
CA PRO A 144 -18.03 -5.58 24.17
C PRO A 144 -16.66 -5.29 23.56
N GLN A 145 -15.74 -6.27 23.63
CA GLN A 145 -14.40 -6.21 23.06
C GLN A 145 -14.31 -6.73 21.61
N GLY A 146 -15.39 -7.33 21.10
CA GLY A 146 -15.45 -7.86 19.74
C GLY A 146 -15.33 -6.72 18.73
N GLN A 147 -14.56 -6.95 17.67
CA GLN A 147 -14.35 -6.00 16.60
C GLN A 147 -14.80 -6.62 15.28
N CYS A 148 -15.29 -5.78 14.38
CA CYS A 148 -15.70 -6.16 13.05
C CYS A 148 -15.27 -5.07 12.08
N ALA A 149 -15.06 -5.47 10.84
CA ALA A 149 -14.77 -4.54 9.76
C ALA A 149 -15.68 -4.83 8.57
N ALA A 150 -16.03 -3.76 7.86
CA ALA A 150 -16.81 -3.83 6.64
C ALA A 150 -16.20 -2.90 5.59
N GLN A 151 -16.39 -3.25 4.33
CA GLN A 151 -16.14 -2.32 3.23
C GLN A 151 -17.46 -1.66 2.82
N LEU A 152 -17.46 -0.34 2.75
CA LEU A 152 -18.56 0.43 2.22
C LEU A 152 -18.56 0.36 0.70
N ALA A 153 -19.75 0.19 0.14
CA ALA A 153 -20.00 0.31 -1.29
C ALA A 153 -21.16 1.27 -1.54
N TRP A 154 -20.98 2.07 -2.58
CA TRP A 154 -22.02 2.92 -3.11
C TRP A 154 -23.07 2.08 -3.83
N ASN A 155 -24.34 2.23 -3.46
CA ASN A 155 -25.47 1.53 -4.09
C ASN A 155 -26.28 2.43 -5.05
N GLY A 156 -25.82 3.65 -5.33
CA GLY A 156 -26.54 4.66 -6.10
C GLY A 156 -27.30 5.70 -5.26
N THR A 157 -27.55 5.42 -3.98
CA THR A 157 -28.29 6.32 -3.08
C THR A 157 -27.61 6.55 -1.73
N SER A 158 -27.02 5.50 -1.16
CA SER A 158 -26.29 5.51 0.12
C SER A 158 -25.06 4.57 0.07
N PHE A 159 -24.24 4.62 1.12
CA PHE A 159 -23.22 3.60 1.35
C PHE A 159 -23.79 2.49 2.24
N GLY A 160 -23.71 1.26 1.75
CA GLY A 160 -24.01 0.05 2.52
C GLY A 160 -22.78 -0.86 2.63
N GLU A 161 -22.86 -1.88 3.48
CA GLU A 161 -21.79 -2.87 3.62
C GLU A 161 -21.81 -3.85 2.45
N ALA A 162 -20.71 -3.96 1.71
CA ALA A 162 -20.58 -4.90 0.60
C ALA A 162 -19.89 -6.22 0.97
N ALA A 163 -19.21 -6.27 2.12
CA ALA A 163 -18.60 -7.48 2.65
C ALA A 163 -18.44 -7.36 4.18
N SER A 164 -19.03 -8.29 4.93
CA SER A 164 -18.75 -8.48 6.36
C SER A 164 -17.47 -9.32 6.49
N VAL A 165 -16.45 -8.80 7.18
CA VAL A 165 -15.24 -9.57 7.47
C VAL A 165 -15.42 -10.27 8.82
N THR A 166 -16.30 -11.28 8.88
CA THR A 166 -16.54 -12.08 10.09
C THR A 166 -15.93 -13.48 9.94
N ARG A 167 -15.10 -13.90 10.90
CA ARG A 167 -14.46 -15.23 10.91
C ARG A 167 -15.43 -16.26 11.52
N PRO A 168 -15.74 -17.40 10.88
CA PRO A 168 -16.36 -18.52 11.57
C PRO A 168 -15.32 -19.19 12.48
N GLY A 169 -15.63 -19.32 13.76
CA GLY A 169 -14.88 -20.20 14.67
C GLY A 169 -15.24 -21.64 14.38
N GLY A 170 -14.25 -22.45 13.98
CA GLY A 170 -14.42 -23.89 13.76
C GLY A 170 -13.22 -24.64 14.30
N SER A 171 -13.37 -25.24 15.47
CA SER A 171 -12.53 -26.29 16.01
C SER A 171 -12.71 -27.56 15.19
N GLY A 172 -11.63 -28.09 14.62
CA GLY A 172 -11.61 -29.37 13.92
C GLY A 172 -10.20 -29.93 13.92
N ALA A 173 -9.98 -31.00 14.69
CA ALA A 173 -8.72 -31.71 14.81
C ALA A 173 -8.38 -32.53 13.54
N ALA A 174 -7.10 -32.50 13.20
CA ALA A 174 -6.26 -33.40 12.39
C ALA A 174 -6.90 -34.32 11.32
N ALA A 175 -6.44 -34.15 10.08
CA ALA A 175 -5.93 -35.25 9.25
C ALA A 175 -4.90 -34.70 8.24
N SER A 176 -3.67 -35.20 8.34
CA SER A 176 -2.57 -34.90 7.43
C SER A 176 -2.81 -35.58 6.08
N VAL A 177 -3.21 -34.82 5.07
CA VAL A 177 -3.08 -35.22 3.66
C VAL A 177 -1.93 -34.42 3.09
N ALA A 178 -0.82 -35.10 2.81
CA ALA A 178 0.30 -34.52 2.07
C ALA A 178 -0.19 -34.20 0.65
N LEU A 179 -0.46 -32.92 0.40
CA LEU A 179 -0.64 -32.40 -0.96
C LEU A 179 0.72 -32.43 -1.69
N PRO A 180 0.75 -32.74 -3.00
CA PRO A 180 1.97 -32.65 -3.78
C PRO A 180 2.48 -31.21 -3.73
N GLN A 181 3.70 -31.00 -3.23
CA GLN A 181 4.32 -29.68 -3.26
C GLN A 181 4.58 -29.31 -4.73
N PRO A 182 4.02 -28.21 -5.25
CA PRO A 182 4.36 -27.73 -6.57
C PRO A 182 5.85 -27.37 -6.56
N SER A 183 6.62 -27.96 -7.48
CA SER A 183 8.01 -27.56 -7.71
C SER A 183 8.04 -26.06 -8.02
N PRO A 184 8.89 -25.26 -7.36
CA PRO A 184 8.91 -23.83 -7.58
C PRO A 184 9.48 -23.54 -8.97
N ARG A 185 8.60 -23.34 -9.96
CA ARG A 185 8.99 -22.74 -11.24
C ARG A 185 9.00 -21.23 -11.07
N ALA A 186 10.01 -20.59 -11.66
CA ALA A 186 9.99 -19.16 -11.90
C ALA A 186 8.64 -18.76 -12.52
N ILE A 187 7.95 -17.81 -11.89
CA ILE A 187 6.63 -17.36 -12.32
C ILE A 187 6.84 -16.37 -13.47
N SER A 188 6.28 -16.67 -14.64
CA SER A 188 6.27 -15.72 -15.77
C SER A 188 5.31 -14.56 -15.49
N GLU A 189 5.50 -13.40 -16.14
CA GLU A 189 4.58 -12.26 -16.02
C GLU A 189 3.12 -12.68 -16.25
N ALA A 190 2.86 -13.46 -17.30
CA ALA A 190 1.52 -13.98 -17.59
C ALA A 190 0.99 -14.88 -16.46
N GLY A 191 1.84 -15.73 -15.88
CA GLY A 191 1.47 -16.58 -14.74
C GLY A 191 1.17 -15.76 -13.48
N PHE A 192 1.96 -14.72 -13.21
CA PHE A 192 1.75 -13.80 -12.10
C PHE A 192 0.42 -13.06 -12.25
N LEU A 193 0.17 -12.46 -13.42
CA LEU A 193 -1.04 -11.69 -13.69
C LEU A 193 -2.29 -12.58 -13.59
N ALA A 194 -2.24 -13.82 -14.11
CA ALA A 194 -3.35 -14.76 -14.00
C ALA A 194 -3.63 -15.15 -12.53
N ASN A 195 -2.60 -15.48 -11.76
CA ASN A 195 -2.75 -15.84 -10.35
C ASN A 195 -3.24 -14.67 -9.50
N CYS A 196 -2.67 -13.48 -9.69
CA CYS A 196 -3.09 -12.27 -9.01
C CYS A 196 -4.57 -11.95 -9.31
N ARG A 197 -4.98 -12.02 -10.58
CA ARG A 197 -6.38 -11.80 -10.98
C ARG A 197 -7.30 -12.82 -10.35
N ALA A 198 -6.96 -14.10 -10.42
CA ALA A 198 -7.76 -15.17 -9.82
C ALA A 198 -7.90 -14.99 -8.30
N ASN A 199 -6.81 -14.62 -7.62
CA ASN A 199 -6.81 -14.39 -6.18
C ASN A 199 -7.72 -13.21 -5.81
N LEU A 200 -7.61 -12.08 -6.52
CA LEU A 200 -8.45 -10.91 -6.30
C LEU A 200 -9.93 -11.22 -6.55
N ILE A 201 -10.27 -11.90 -7.65
CA ILE A 201 -11.65 -12.28 -7.98
C ILE A 201 -12.21 -13.28 -6.97
N SER A 202 -11.39 -14.23 -6.49
CA SER A 202 -11.83 -15.21 -5.50
C SER A 202 -12.22 -14.58 -4.15
N ARG A 203 -11.59 -13.45 -3.79
CA ARG A 203 -11.90 -12.69 -2.57
C ARG A 203 -13.03 -11.69 -2.78
N ASP A 204 -13.15 -11.16 -3.99
CA ASP A 204 -14.16 -10.16 -4.37
C ASP A 204 -14.48 -10.33 -5.86
N ALA A 205 -15.64 -10.88 -6.18
CA ALA A 205 -16.05 -11.08 -7.58
C ALA A 205 -16.10 -9.76 -8.37
N SER A 206 -16.35 -8.62 -7.70
CA SER A 206 -16.33 -7.30 -8.32
C SER A 206 -14.91 -6.84 -8.70
N ALA A 207 -13.87 -7.52 -8.22
CA ALA A 207 -12.49 -7.27 -8.62
C ALA A 207 -12.24 -7.49 -10.10
N ALA A 208 -13.09 -8.27 -10.79
CA ALA A 208 -12.96 -8.52 -12.22
C ALA A 208 -12.83 -7.23 -13.07
N ARG A 209 -13.36 -6.09 -12.59
CA ARG A 209 -13.30 -4.77 -13.27
C ARG A 209 -12.00 -4.00 -13.07
N TRP A 210 -11.21 -4.31 -12.03
CA TRP A 210 -9.99 -3.55 -11.68
C TRP A 210 -8.75 -4.43 -11.45
N ALA A 211 -8.92 -5.75 -11.37
CA ALA A 211 -7.85 -6.70 -11.08
C ALA A 211 -6.70 -6.61 -12.08
N ASP A 212 -6.96 -6.41 -13.38
CA ASP A 212 -5.89 -6.31 -14.38
C ASP A 212 -5.00 -5.09 -14.19
N GLN A 213 -5.56 -3.97 -13.72
CA GLN A 213 -4.77 -2.77 -13.44
C GLN A 213 -3.96 -2.96 -12.17
N GLU A 214 -4.60 -3.43 -11.10
CA GLU A 214 -3.93 -3.70 -9.81
C GLU A 214 -2.79 -4.72 -9.97
N CYS A 215 -3.02 -5.82 -10.69
CA CYS A 215 -2.01 -6.83 -10.92
C CYS A 215 -0.85 -6.32 -11.77
N ARG A 216 -1.08 -5.43 -12.75
CA ARG A 216 0.01 -4.79 -13.48
C ARG A 216 0.82 -3.85 -12.59
N THR A 217 0.18 -3.08 -11.72
CA THR A 217 0.89 -2.23 -10.75
C THR A 217 1.72 -3.08 -9.79
N ASN A 218 1.18 -4.19 -9.28
CA ASN A 218 1.92 -5.09 -8.42
C ASN A 218 3.07 -5.78 -9.16
N TRP A 219 2.89 -6.16 -10.43
CA TRP A 219 3.98 -6.68 -11.25
C TRP A 219 5.13 -5.67 -11.42
N GLN A 220 4.83 -4.38 -11.56
CA GLN A 220 5.88 -3.35 -11.63
C GLN A 220 6.72 -3.29 -10.35
N LYS A 221 6.10 -3.52 -9.17
CA LYS A 221 6.84 -3.63 -7.89
C LYS A 221 7.74 -4.86 -7.88
N VAL A 222 7.27 -6.00 -8.39
CA VAL A 222 8.05 -7.23 -8.55
C VAL A 222 9.27 -7.01 -9.45
N VAL A 223 9.08 -6.35 -10.59
CA VAL A 223 10.17 -6.02 -11.53
C VAL A 223 11.18 -5.07 -10.88
N ALA A 224 10.71 -4.01 -10.21
CA ALA A 224 11.57 -3.04 -9.52
C ALA A 224 12.39 -3.67 -8.38
N SER A 225 11.85 -4.70 -7.73
CA SER A 225 12.53 -5.49 -6.69
C SER A 225 13.56 -6.48 -7.23
N GLY A 226 13.61 -6.69 -8.55
CA GLY A 226 14.43 -7.72 -9.18
C GLY A 226 15.91 -7.69 -8.77
N PRO A 227 16.63 -6.58 -8.94
CA PRO A 227 18.04 -6.50 -8.57
C PRO A 227 18.31 -6.85 -7.11
N ALA A 228 17.43 -6.48 -6.18
CA ALA A 228 17.57 -6.81 -4.76
C ALA A 228 17.34 -8.30 -4.50
N ALA A 229 16.36 -8.92 -5.16
CA ALA A 229 16.12 -10.35 -5.07
C ALA A 229 17.29 -11.16 -5.63
N ASP A 230 17.88 -10.75 -6.76
CA ASP A 230 19.10 -11.37 -7.32
C ASP A 230 20.28 -11.28 -6.35
N MET A 231 20.49 -10.09 -5.76
CA MET A 231 21.53 -9.89 -4.76
C MET A 231 21.31 -10.79 -3.53
N PHE A 232 20.09 -10.85 -2.99
CA PHE A 232 19.78 -11.70 -1.84
C PHE A 232 20.06 -13.17 -2.14
N LEU A 233 19.69 -13.67 -3.31
CA LEU A 233 19.99 -15.06 -3.69
C LEU A 233 21.49 -15.32 -3.83
N ALA A 234 22.25 -14.36 -4.35
CA ALA A 234 23.69 -14.51 -4.53
C ALA A 234 24.46 -14.57 -3.20
N VAL A 235 24.01 -13.83 -2.17
CA VAL A 235 24.70 -13.79 -0.86
C VAL A 235 24.32 -14.93 0.08
N LEU A 236 23.24 -15.68 -0.21
CA LEU A 236 22.86 -16.83 0.60
C LEU A 236 23.97 -17.89 0.60
N PRO A 237 24.22 -18.55 1.74
CA PRO A 237 25.22 -19.60 1.81
C PRO A 237 24.74 -20.89 1.13
N ALA A 238 25.55 -21.43 0.23
CA ALA A 238 25.28 -22.69 -0.47
C ALA A 238 25.60 -23.95 0.38
N GLY A 239 25.91 -23.79 1.67
CA GLY A 239 26.33 -24.87 2.56
C GLY A 239 26.45 -24.43 4.03
N GLY A 240 27.00 -25.30 4.88
CA GLY A 240 27.14 -25.08 6.32
C GLY A 240 28.31 -24.15 6.67
N GLY A 241 28.10 -22.83 6.53
CA GLY A 241 29.06 -21.83 7.00
C GLY A 241 28.61 -20.41 6.66
N LYS A 242 28.81 -19.46 7.59
CA LYS A 242 28.55 -18.04 7.32
C LYS A 242 29.64 -17.49 6.38
N PRO A 243 29.28 -16.80 5.29
CA PRO A 243 30.25 -16.24 4.37
C PRO A 243 31.06 -15.13 5.05
N SER A 244 32.31 -14.95 4.63
CA SER A 244 33.14 -13.83 5.10
C SER A 244 32.59 -12.49 4.58
N LEU A 245 33.01 -11.37 5.17
CA LEU A 245 32.59 -10.04 4.70
C LEU A 245 33.02 -9.77 3.25
N SER A 246 34.26 -10.14 2.89
CA SER A 246 34.77 -9.96 1.52
C SER A 246 33.99 -10.79 0.52
N GLU A 247 33.72 -12.06 0.85
CA GLU A 247 32.93 -12.97 0.03
C GLU A 247 31.48 -12.47 -0.14
N THR A 248 30.85 -11.99 0.93
CA THR A 248 29.49 -11.43 0.88
C THR A 248 29.44 -10.21 -0.05
N LYS A 249 30.43 -9.30 0.05
CA LYS A 249 30.55 -8.13 -0.84
C LYS A 249 30.79 -8.53 -2.30
N GLN A 250 31.58 -9.58 -2.54
CA GLN A 250 31.88 -10.09 -3.87
C GLN A 250 30.64 -10.73 -4.53
N ARG A 251 29.89 -11.52 -3.77
CA ARG A 251 28.62 -12.14 -4.23
C ARG A 251 27.56 -11.08 -4.54
N ALA A 252 27.53 -10.01 -3.76
CA ALA A 252 26.71 -8.82 -4.01
C ALA A 252 27.35 -7.85 -5.02
N ALA A 253 27.82 -8.35 -6.16
CA ALA A 253 28.59 -7.59 -7.15
C ALA A 253 27.86 -6.37 -7.74
N GLY A 254 26.51 -6.37 -7.73
CA GLY A 254 25.70 -5.23 -8.17
C GLY A 254 25.70 -4.04 -7.20
N VAL A 255 26.20 -4.21 -5.98
CA VAL A 255 26.19 -3.19 -4.94
C VAL A 255 27.42 -2.30 -5.05
N ARG A 256 27.19 -0.99 -5.11
CA ARG A 256 28.24 0.02 -4.99
C ARG A 256 28.57 0.24 -3.51
N TRP A 257 29.57 -0.47 -3.03
CA TRP A 257 30.01 -0.39 -1.64
C TRP A 257 30.67 0.96 -1.34
N GLY A 258 30.31 1.54 -0.20
CA GLY A 258 30.99 2.71 0.34
C GLY A 258 32.41 2.39 0.79
N ALA A 259 33.28 3.40 0.77
CA ALA A 259 34.64 3.29 1.29
C ALA A 259 34.68 3.12 2.82
N GLN A 260 33.67 3.66 3.52
CA GLN A 260 33.51 3.57 4.97
C GLN A 260 32.15 2.96 5.28
N SER A 261 32.10 2.08 6.29
CA SER A 261 30.85 1.61 6.85
C SER A 261 30.33 2.57 7.91
N THR A 262 29.03 2.58 8.14
CA THR A 262 28.42 3.29 9.27
C THR A 262 28.13 2.27 10.37
N PRO A 263 28.85 2.28 11.50
CA PRO A 263 28.56 1.39 12.61
C PRO A 263 27.08 1.50 13.02
N PRO A 264 26.40 0.39 13.35
CA PRO A 264 26.94 -0.95 13.61
C PRO A 264 27.10 -1.85 12.37
N ALA A 265 26.88 -1.34 11.15
CA ALA A 265 27.02 -2.15 9.94
C ALA A 265 28.50 -2.46 9.63
N LEU A 266 28.76 -3.68 9.18
CA LEU A 266 30.07 -4.13 8.70
C LEU A 266 30.39 -3.52 7.32
N ALA A 267 29.37 -3.31 6.49
CA ALA A 267 29.48 -2.61 5.22
C ALA A 267 28.15 -1.98 4.81
N THR A 268 28.22 -0.83 4.14
CA THR A 268 27.06 -0.14 3.55
C THR A 268 27.33 0.19 2.08
N GLY A 269 26.28 0.25 1.27
CA GLY A 269 26.38 0.51 -0.16
C GLY A 269 25.03 0.84 -0.80
N LYS A 270 25.03 1.05 -2.12
CA LYS A 270 23.83 1.37 -2.90
C LYS A 270 23.59 0.33 -3.99
N LEU A 271 22.33 -0.06 -4.17
CA LEU A 271 21.84 -0.87 -5.29
C LEU A 271 20.66 -0.14 -5.93
N GLY A 272 20.92 0.61 -7.00
CA GLY A 272 19.91 1.51 -7.57
C GLY A 272 19.44 2.55 -6.54
N LYS A 273 18.14 2.53 -6.21
CA LYS A 273 17.52 3.40 -5.20
C LYS A 273 17.49 2.79 -3.79
N LEU A 274 18.07 1.60 -3.60
CA LEU A 274 18.10 0.89 -2.32
C LEU A 274 19.42 1.13 -1.59
N ASP A 275 19.33 1.33 -0.29
CA ASP A 275 20.43 1.31 0.66
C ASP A 275 20.68 -0.13 1.13
N ILE A 276 21.88 -0.63 0.88
CA ILE A 276 22.29 -1.98 1.26
C ILE A 276 23.15 -1.91 2.51
N ALA A 277 22.87 -2.75 3.50
CA ALA A 277 23.72 -2.90 4.67
C ALA A 277 23.96 -4.37 5.00
N ILE A 278 25.22 -4.71 5.27
CA ILE A 278 25.65 -5.98 5.87
C ILE A 278 25.83 -5.74 7.36
N GLN A 279 25.07 -6.44 8.19
CA GLN A 279 25.15 -6.34 9.65
C GLN A 279 25.77 -7.60 10.24
N GLY A 280 26.35 -7.47 11.42
CA GLY A 280 26.80 -8.60 12.23
C GLY A 280 27.88 -8.22 13.23
N ARG A 281 28.23 -9.16 14.10
CA ARG A 281 29.29 -8.97 15.11
C ARG A 281 30.57 -9.68 14.67
N GLY A 282 31.46 -8.95 14.00
CA GLY A 282 32.73 -9.47 13.48
C GLY A 282 32.62 -10.33 12.21
N THR A 283 31.49 -11.01 12.01
CA THR A 283 31.15 -11.72 10.76
C THR A 283 29.74 -11.36 10.30
N PRO A 284 29.43 -11.44 8.99
CA PRO A 284 28.09 -11.18 8.46
C PRO A 284 27.02 -12.09 9.07
N ASP A 285 25.98 -11.47 9.62
CA ASP A 285 24.78 -12.14 10.14
C ASP A 285 23.56 -11.92 9.25
N THR A 286 23.40 -10.70 8.72
CA THR A 286 22.27 -10.35 7.85
C THR A 286 22.70 -9.43 6.71
N VAL A 287 21.91 -9.46 5.63
CA VAL A 287 21.98 -8.47 4.55
C VAL A 287 20.61 -7.83 4.42
N SER A 288 20.58 -6.50 4.37
CA SER A 288 19.34 -5.72 4.25
C SER A 288 19.35 -4.84 3.01
N ALA A 289 18.16 -4.64 2.44
CA ALA A 289 17.87 -3.68 1.39
C ALA A 289 16.79 -2.74 1.89
N ASN A 290 17.12 -1.45 1.95
CA ASN A 290 16.35 -0.43 2.62
C ASN A 290 15.95 0.65 1.61
N TRP A 291 14.72 1.13 1.73
CA TRP A 291 14.23 2.26 0.97
C TRP A 291 13.43 3.16 1.87
N THR A 292 13.57 4.46 1.67
CA THR A 292 12.75 5.46 2.35
C THR A 292 12.42 6.59 1.39
N MET A 293 11.21 7.14 1.52
CA MET A 293 10.80 8.33 0.78
C MET A 293 9.62 9.00 1.47
N VAL A 294 9.59 10.33 1.45
CA VAL A 294 8.48 11.11 1.99
C VAL A 294 7.28 11.05 1.05
N GLY A 295 6.12 10.66 1.56
CA GLY A 295 4.83 10.72 0.88
C GLY A 295 4.64 9.80 -0.34
N ALA A 296 5.60 8.92 -0.62
CA ALA A 296 5.56 8.05 -1.79
C ALA A 296 5.03 6.65 -1.44
N GLU A 297 4.32 6.01 -2.36
CA GLU A 297 4.00 4.59 -2.23
C GLU A 297 5.27 3.73 -2.29
N ILE A 298 5.28 2.61 -1.56
CA ILE A 298 6.38 1.64 -1.61
C ILE A 298 6.41 0.99 -3.00
N PRO A 299 7.50 1.13 -3.78
CA PRO A 299 7.56 0.63 -5.16
C PRO A 299 8.18 -0.77 -5.25
N TYR A 300 8.23 -1.54 -4.15
CA TYR A 300 8.95 -2.81 -4.05
C TYR A 300 8.07 -3.92 -3.48
N ASP A 301 8.27 -5.13 -3.99
CA ASP A 301 7.77 -6.40 -3.44
C ASP A 301 8.86 -7.48 -3.60
N ILE A 302 9.78 -7.52 -2.62
CA ILE A 302 10.91 -8.46 -2.65
C ILE A 302 10.47 -9.92 -2.44
N PRO A 303 9.53 -10.25 -1.52
CA PRO A 303 9.00 -11.60 -1.39
C PRO A 303 8.51 -12.17 -2.72
N GLU A 304 7.70 -11.41 -3.45
CA GLU A 304 7.16 -11.88 -4.73
C GLU A 304 8.22 -11.89 -5.85
N ALA A 305 9.20 -10.98 -5.82
CA ALA A 305 10.34 -11.01 -6.72
C ALA A 305 11.25 -12.23 -6.52
N LEU A 306 11.36 -12.75 -5.29
CA LEU A 306 12.03 -14.02 -5.00
C LEU A 306 11.19 -15.20 -5.51
N SER A 307 9.87 -15.19 -5.31
CA SER A 307 8.96 -16.20 -5.88
C SER A 307 9.07 -16.28 -7.40
N ALA A 308 9.13 -15.13 -8.09
CA ALA A 308 9.33 -15.06 -9.53
C ALA A 308 10.67 -15.68 -9.99
N ARG A 309 11.66 -15.81 -9.10
CA ARG A 309 12.97 -16.46 -9.35
C ARG A 309 13.02 -17.93 -8.95
N GLY A 310 11.86 -18.54 -8.65
CA GLY A 310 11.77 -19.96 -8.29
C GLY A 310 12.13 -20.23 -6.82
N VAL A 311 12.06 -19.22 -5.96
CA VAL A 311 12.17 -19.41 -4.51
C VAL A 311 10.79 -19.71 -3.95
N SER A 312 10.68 -20.75 -3.12
CA SER A 312 9.47 -20.96 -2.33
C SER A 312 9.49 -20.01 -1.14
N ILE A 313 8.65 -18.98 -1.16
CA ILE A 313 8.48 -18.01 -0.07
C ILE A 313 7.15 -18.29 0.65
N MET A 314 7.21 -18.60 1.94
CA MET A 314 6.05 -18.85 2.77
C MET A 314 6.03 -17.88 3.95
N GLU A 315 4.98 -17.07 4.08
CA GLU A 315 4.79 -16.23 5.27
C GLU A 315 4.56 -17.11 6.49
N VAL A 316 5.37 -16.92 7.54
CA VAL A 316 5.29 -17.69 8.79
C VAL A 316 4.87 -16.86 9.99
N SER A 317 4.98 -15.53 9.90
CA SER A 317 4.45 -14.61 10.89
C SER A 317 4.25 -13.22 10.30
N CYS A 318 3.35 -12.45 10.90
CA CYS A 318 3.28 -11.02 10.68
C CYS A 318 2.87 -10.28 11.97
N GLU A 319 3.27 -9.03 12.04
CA GLU A 319 2.83 -8.09 13.06
C GLU A 319 2.38 -6.81 12.35
N LYS A 320 1.09 -6.48 12.51
CA LYS A 320 0.53 -5.24 11.96
C LYS A 320 0.56 -4.17 13.04
N VAL A 321 1.38 -3.14 12.82
CA VAL A 321 1.51 -1.99 13.74
C VAL A 321 0.53 -0.87 13.35
N GLY A 322 0.16 -0.80 12.06
CA GLY A 322 -0.79 0.18 11.54
C GLY A 322 -1.26 -0.11 10.11
N ALA A 323 -2.11 0.74 9.54
CA ALA A 323 -2.52 0.60 8.15
C ALA A 323 -1.32 0.78 7.21
N GLY A 324 -1.01 -0.21 6.37
CA GLY A 324 0.18 -0.20 5.52
C GLY A 324 1.51 -0.29 6.28
N ALA A 325 1.49 -0.58 7.59
CA ALA A 325 2.66 -0.56 8.47
C ALA A 325 2.81 -1.81 9.34
N GLY A 326 4.02 -2.34 9.39
CA GLY A 326 4.46 -3.42 10.27
C GLY A 326 5.33 -4.43 9.54
N THR A 327 5.45 -5.61 10.15
CA THR A 327 6.51 -6.57 9.83
C THR A 327 5.93 -7.90 9.36
N ARG A 328 6.55 -8.50 8.34
CA ARG A 328 6.24 -9.83 7.80
C ARG A 328 7.49 -10.67 7.83
N THR A 329 7.37 -11.91 8.31
CA THR A 329 8.46 -12.88 8.29
C THR A 329 8.11 -14.03 7.39
N TYR A 330 9.05 -14.39 6.54
CA TYR A 330 8.92 -15.48 5.57
C TYR A 330 10.01 -16.52 5.78
N ALA A 331 9.64 -17.77 5.61
CA ALA A 331 10.56 -18.86 5.35
C ALA A 331 10.78 -18.98 3.83
N GLY A 332 12.04 -18.89 3.41
CA GLY A 332 12.46 -19.04 2.02
C GLY A 332 13.20 -20.35 1.80
N ILE A 333 12.90 -21.03 0.70
CA ILE A 333 13.62 -22.22 0.23
C ILE A 333 13.96 -22.02 -1.25
N SER A 334 15.26 -21.99 -1.56
CA SER A 334 15.76 -21.91 -2.93
C SER A 334 16.43 -23.24 -3.32
N PRO A 335 16.23 -23.76 -4.55
CA PRO A 335 16.86 -25.01 -4.98
C PRO A 335 18.39 -24.96 -4.82
N GLY A 336 18.95 -25.94 -4.10
CA GLY A 336 20.41 -26.05 -3.90
C GLY A 336 21.01 -25.07 -2.89
N GLN A 337 20.20 -24.30 -2.16
CA GLN A 337 20.63 -23.39 -1.10
C GLN A 337 20.04 -23.81 0.25
N VAL A 338 20.63 -23.34 1.35
CA VAL A 338 20.06 -23.56 2.69
C VAL A 338 18.76 -22.76 2.87
N PRO A 339 17.78 -23.27 3.65
CA PRO A 339 16.62 -22.48 4.02
C PRO A 339 17.02 -21.20 4.75
N PHE A 340 16.28 -20.13 4.50
CA PHE A 340 16.57 -18.81 5.04
C PHE A 340 15.33 -18.11 5.58
N ALA A 341 15.55 -17.16 6.49
CA ALA A 341 14.53 -16.23 6.94
C ALA A 341 14.62 -14.93 6.15
N LEU A 342 13.48 -14.42 5.69
CA LEU A 342 13.32 -13.08 5.15
C LEU A 342 12.36 -12.30 6.05
N ILE A 343 12.77 -11.12 6.51
CA ILE A 343 11.94 -10.21 7.28
C ILE A 343 11.73 -8.95 6.44
N VAL A 344 10.47 -8.55 6.26
CA VAL A 344 10.09 -7.30 5.62
C VAL A 344 9.43 -6.42 6.67
N ASP A 345 10.07 -5.31 7.01
CA ASP A 345 9.47 -4.24 7.80
C ASP A 345 9.13 -3.08 6.89
N GLN A 346 7.90 -2.59 6.97
CA GLN A 346 7.42 -1.57 6.05
C GLN A 346 6.46 -0.60 6.72
N GLN A 347 6.39 0.60 6.16
CA GLN A 347 5.33 1.54 6.39
C GLN A 347 5.10 2.31 5.11
N THR A 348 3.88 2.30 4.59
CA THR A 348 3.48 3.32 3.61
C THR A 348 3.07 4.57 4.37
N ALA A 349 3.61 5.72 3.96
CA ALA A 349 3.34 7.01 4.56
C ALA A 349 1.83 7.24 4.65
N PRO A 350 1.27 7.40 5.86
CA PRO A 350 -0.16 7.64 5.99
C PRO A 350 -0.56 9.01 5.43
N LEU A 351 0.40 9.95 5.35
CA LEU A 351 0.23 11.31 4.85
C LEU A 351 1.38 11.69 3.91
N GLY A 352 1.14 12.57 2.94
CA GLY A 352 2.15 13.00 1.96
C GLY A 352 3.42 13.68 2.50
N HIS A 353 3.47 14.07 3.77
CA HIS A 353 4.67 14.62 4.44
C HIS A 353 5.33 13.61 5.40
N MET A 354 4.70 12.45 5.62
CA MET A 354 5.22 11.38 6.45
C MET A 354 6.14 10.48 5.62
N GLN A 355 7.04 9.75 6.28
CA GLN A 355 7.97 8.87 5.61
C GLN A 355 7.36 7.50 5.36
N SER A 356 7.47 7.04 4.11
CA SER A 356 7.37 5.63 3.77
C SER A 356 8.73 4.99 3.94
N TYR A 357 8.74 3.75 4.41
CA TYR A 357 9.94 2.94 4.41
C TYR A 357 9.61 1.50 4.02
N TYR A 358 10.62 0.83 3.50
CA TYR A 358 10.59 -0.58 3.18
C TYR A 358 11.97 -1.16 3.44
N THR A 359 12.04 -2.14 4.32
CA THR A 359 13.28 -2.80 4.73
C THR A 359 13.08 -4.30 4.59
N ALA A 360 13.78 -4.91 3.65
CA ALA A 360 13.87 -6.36 3.55
C ALA A 360 15.21 -6.83 4.09
N THR A 361 15.22 -7.83 4.96
CA THR A 361 16.42 -8.37 5.60
C THR A 361 16.41 -9.88 5.49
N ILE A 362 17.50 -10.46 4.97
CA ILE A 362 17.72 -11.91 5.00
C ILE A 362 18.72 -12.28 6.09
N SER A 363 18.49 -13.42 6.73
CA SER A 363 19.48 -14.07 7.60
C SER A 363 20.49 -14.85 6.77
N LEU A 364 21.77 -14.70 7.09
CA LEU A 364 22.85 -15.53 6.55
C LEU A 364 23.13 -16.77 7.43
N ALA A 365 22.47 -16.89 8.59
CA ALA A 365 22.49 -18.12 9.36
C ALA A 365 21.51 -19.13 8.76
N ALA A 366 21.93 -20.40 8.68
CA ALA A 366 21.06 -21.48 8.26
C ALA A 366 19.93 -21.68 9.28
N GLY A 367 18.69 -21.79 8.79
CA GLY A 367 17.55 -22.11 9.65
C GLY A 367 16.24 -21.53 9.15
N HIS A 368 15.15 -22.05 9.71
CA HIS A 368 13.82 -21.47 9.53
C HIS A 368 13.52 -20.49 10.67
N PRO A 369 12.81 -19.39 10.38
CA PRO A 369 12.23 -18.56 11.42
C PRO A 369 11.17 -19.35 12.20
N ASP A 370 11.03 -19.05 13.49
CA ASP A 370 9.94 -19.60 14.31
C ASP A 370 8.58 -19.23 13.71
N ARG A 371 7.62 -20.17 13.73
CA ARG A 371 6.26 -19.88 13.29
C ARG A 371 5.57 -18.99 14.31
N GLY A 372 5.01 -17.89 13.85
CA GLY A 372 4.18 -16.98 14.63
C GLY A 372 2.74 -16.92 14.11
N SER A 373 1.99 -15.89 14.52
CA SER A 373 0.66 -15.64 13.97
C SER A 373 0.76 -15.10 12.54
N THR A 374 0.02 -15.69 11.61
CA THR A 374 -0.24 -15.15 10.26
C THR A 374 -1.66 -14.60 10.12
N ALA A 375 -2.38 -14.44 11.24
CA ALA A 375 -3.71 -13.83 11.23
C ALA A 375 -3.58 -12.29 11.17
N GLY A 376 -4.23 -11.65 10.19
CA GLY A 376 -4.31 -10.19 10.09
C GLY A 376 -3.29 -9.50 9.18
N CYS A 377 -2.54 -10.26 8.37
CA CYS A 377 -1.43 -9.77 7.54
C CYS A 377 -1.83 -9.04 6.24
N ASN A 378 -3.07 -8.58 6.12
CA ASN A 378 -3.46 -7.70 5.02
C ASN A 378 -3.02 -6.28 5.38
N PHE A 379 -1.77 -5.93 5.06
CA PHE A 379 -1.19 -4.61 5.33
C PHE A 379 -2.01 -3.50 4.69
#